data_AF-A0AAF0R4K9-F1
#
_entry.id   AF-A0AAF0R4K9-F1
#
_cell.length_a   1.000
_cell.length_b   1.000
_cell.length_c   1.000
_cell.angle_alpha   90.00
_cell.angle_beta   90.00
_cell.angle_gamma   90.00
#
_symmetry.space_group_name_H-M   'P 1'
#
loop_
_entity.id
_entity.type
_entity.pdbx_description
1 polymer ?
#
loop_
_entity_poly.entity_id
_entity_poly.type
_entity_poly.pdbx_seq_one_letter_code
_entity_poly.pdbx_strand_id
1 'polypeptide(L)'
;MMQTTSFSQFNIPSIVRESPPPATTMHRRKTTLSRRLSPVLVVASPATFPSRHQVTHSMPPEKLEIFKSLEPWVSENVLPLRKPVEKCWQPIEFLPDPSQGPEQFKEEVRALRQ
;
A
#
# COMPACT_ATOMS: atom_id res chain seq x y z
N MET A 1 46.50 8.48 -1.59
CA MET A 1 45.94 7.41 -0.75
C MET A 1 44.42 7.58 -0.77
N MET A 2 43.70 6.67 -1.41
CA MET A 2 42.24 6.75 -1.54
C MET A 2 41.63 5.95 -0.39
N GLN A 3 40.94 6.63 0.53
CA GLN A 3 40.30 6.01 1.69
C GLN A 3 39.01 5.33 1.21
N THR A 4 38.98 4.00 1.21
CA THR A 4 37.77 3.21 0.93
C THR A 4 37.03 2.96 2.24
N THR A 5 36.06 3.82 2.55
CA THR A 5 35.23 3.64 3.75
C THR A 5 34.26 2.49 3.52
N SER A 6 34.53 1.38 4.22
CA SER A 6 33.75 0.14 4.17
C SER A 6 32.34 0.35 4.74
N PHE A 7 31.33 -0.10 3.99
CA PHE A 7 29.91 -0.06 4.36
C PHE A 7 29.58 -0.90 5.60
N SER A 8 30.51 -1.76 6.05
CA SER A 8 30.35 -2.64 7.22
C SER A 8 30.25 -1.90 8.57
N GLN A 9 30.33 -0.58 8.60
CA GLN A 9 30.31 0.20 9.86
C GLN A 9 28.91 0.43 10.44
N PHE A 10 27.84 0.13 9.70
CA PHE A 10 26.47 0.35 10.18
C PHE A 10 25.86 -0.93 10.77
N ASN A 11 25.85 -1.03 12.10
CA ASN A 11 25.17 -2.10 12.85
C ASN A 11 23.65 -1.85 12.87
N ILE A 12 22.89 -2.53 12.00
CA ILE A 12 21.42 -2.41 11.94
C ILE A 12 20.79 -3.52 12.81
N PRO A 13 20.07 -3.19 13.90
CA PRO A 13 19.38 -4.19 14.70
C PRO A 13 18.18 -4.79 13.95
N SER A 14 18.01 -6.11 14.08
CA SER A 14 16.92 -6.88 13.47
C SER A 14 15.56 -6.52 14.09
N ILE A 15 14.61 -6.06 13.27
CA ILE A 15 13.24 -5.74 13.70
C ILE A 15 12.37 -7.00 13.51
N VAL A 16 12.02 -7.67 14.61
CA VAL A 16 10.97 -8.70 14.64
C VAL A 16 9.62 -8.00 14.50
N ARG A 17 8.93 -8.23 13.38
CA ARG A 17 7.53 -7.81 13.16
C ARG A 17 6.59 -8.93 13.59
N GLU A 18 6.17 -8.92 14.86
CA GLU A 18 4.96 -9.66 15.23
C GLU A 18 3.73 -8.92 14.69
N SER A 19 2.93 -9.61 13.88
CA SER A 19 1.70 -9.07 13.29
C SER A 19 0.49 -9.71 14.00
N PRO A 20 -0.47 -8.95 14.53
CA PRO A 20 -1.68 -9.52 15.13
C PRO A 20 -2.67 -10.02 14.04
N PRO A 21 -3.48 -11.05 14.33
CA PRO A 21 -4.40 -11.64 13.36
C PRO A 21 -5.63 -10.75 13.11
N PRO A 22 -6.15 -10.66 11.86
CA PRO A 22 -7.39 -9.95 11.58
C PRO A 22 -8.61 -10.81 11.96
N ALA A 23 -9.43 -10.30 12.89
CA ALA A 23 -10.75 -10.85 13.20
C ALA A 23 -11.76 -10.42 12.13
N THR A 24 -12.09 -11.31 11.18
CA THR A 24 -13.13 -11.07 10.18
C THR A 24 -14.50 -11.48 10.74
N THR A 25 -15.33 -10.51 11.14
CA THR A 25 -16.76 -10.75 11.37
C THR A 25 -17.54 -10.34 10.11
N MET A 26 -18.18 -11.31 9.46
CA MET A 26 -18.98 -11.09 8.27
C MET A 26 -20.44 -10.77 8.64
N HIS A 27 -20.85 -9.51 8.48
CA HIS A 27 -22.26 -9.14 8.56
C HIS A 27 -22.90 -9.04 7.17
N ARG A 28 -23.61 -10.11 6.82
CA ARG A 28 -24.56 -10.19 5.71
C ARG A 28 -25.78 -9.33 6.01
N ARG A 29 -26.05 -8.28 5.23
CA ARG A 29 -27.32 -7.54 5.28
C ARG A 29 -28.06 -7.71 3.94
N LYS A 30 -29.32 -8.13 4.03
CA LYS A 30 -30.26 -8.26 2.89
C LYS A 30 -31.13 -6.97 2.82
N THR A 31 -31.28 -6.45 1.58
CA THR A 31 -32.40 -5.69 0.95
C THR A 31 -33.55 -5.14 1.84
N THR A 32 -34.07 -3.91 1.74
CA THR A 32 -34.76 -3.24 0.62
C THR A 32 -35.11 -1.77 0.97
N LEU A 33 -35.49 -1.00 -0.05
CA LEU A 33 -36.33 0.22 -0.09
C LEU A 33 -35.70 1.59 0.25
N SER A 34 -35.75 2.46 -0.77
CA SER A 34 -35.49 3.89 -0.74
C SER A 34 -36.30 4.59 0.34
N ARG A 35 -35.62 5.13 1.36
CA ARG A 35 -36.18 6.12 2.27
C ARG A 35 -35.24 7.31 2.29
N ARG A 36 -35.74 8.45 1.81
CA ARG A 36 -35.06 9.76 1.81
C ARG A 36 -34.40 9.98 3.18
N LEU A 37 -33.08 10.16 3.19
CA LEU A 37 -32.33 10.45 4.40
C LEU A 37 -32.28 11.97 4.58
N SER A 38 -32.92 12.46 5.64
CA SER A 38 -32.62 13.77 6.22
C SER A 38 -31.12 13.81 6.58
N PRO A 39 -30.44 14.97 6.51
CA PRO A 39 -29.03 15.04 6.87
C PRO A 39 -28.90 14.76 8.36
N VAL A 40 -28.48 13.54 8.68
CA VAL A 40 -28.00 13.19 10.02
C VAL A 40 -26.71 13.99 10.18
N LEU A 41 -26.74 15.01 11.04
CA LEU A 41 -25.52 15.58 11.58
C LEU A 41 -24.81 14.44 12.30
N VAL A 42 -23.79 13.90 11.64
CA VAL A 42 -22.82 13.00 12.26
C VAL A 42 -22.12 13.85 13.33
N VAL A 43 -22.64 13.82 14.56
CA VAL A 43 -21.84 14.14 15.74
C VAL A 43 -20.84 13.00 15.84
N ALA A 44 -19.74 13.15 15.10
CA ALA A 44 -18.55 12.37 15.31
C ALA A 44 -18.10 12.69 16.74
N SER A 45 -18.44 11.80 17.68
CA SER A 45 -17.72 11.76 18.94
C SER A 45 -16.24 11.58 18.56
N PRO A 46 -15.33 12.48 18.94
CA PRO A 46 -13.92 12.20 18.79
C PRO A 46 -13.64 11.06 19.76
N ALA A 47 -13.63 9.83 19.24
CA ALA A 47 -12.85 8.79 19.86
C ALA A 47 -11.41 9.32 19.83
N THR A 48 -11.00 9.96 20.93
CA THR A 48 -9.61 10.31 21.18
C THR A 48 -8.86 9.00 21.36
N PHE A 49 -8.56 8.34 20.23
CA PHE A 49 -7.37 7.51 20.19
C PHE A 49 -6.23 8.42 20.65
N PRO A 50 -5.40 7.99 21.62
CA PRO A 50 -4.25 8.78 22.02
C PRO A 50 -3.46 9.09 20.75
N SER A 51 -3.51 10.36 20.33
CA SER A 51 -2.78 10.86 19.19
C SER A 51 -1.31 10.62 19.50
N ARG A 52 -0.76 9.56 18.91
CA ARG A 52 0.68 9.33 18.93
C ARG A 52 1.28 10.64 18.39
N HIS A 53 1.99 11.38 19.25
CA HIS A 53 2.56 12.67 18.88
C HIS A 53 3.25 12.53 17.52
N GLN A 54 2.80 13.34 16.55
CA GLN A 54 3.31 13.26 15.20
C GLN A 54 4.76 13.79 15.20
N VAL A 55 5.72 12.88 15.13
CA VAL A 55 7.14 13.21 14.97
C VAL A 55 7.48 13.14 13.48
N THR A 56 7.92 14.26 12.93
CA THR A 56 8.44 14.35 11.56
C THR A 56 9.96 14.56 11.60
N HIS A 57 10.66 14.23 10.52
CA HIS A 57 12.11 14.46 10.39
C HIS A 57 12.98 13.89 11.53
N SER A 58 12.66 12.69 12.02
CA SER A 58 13.45 12.01 13.06
C SER A 58 14.91 11.71 12.63
N MET A 59 15.21 11.79 11.34
CA MET A 59 16.54 11.52 10.81
C MET A 59 17.32 12.84 10.67
N PRO A 60 18.55 12.94 11.24
CA PRO A 60 19.40 14.11 11.06
C PRO A 60 19.70 14.38 9.57
N PRO A 61 19.77 15.65 9.14
CA PRO A 61 19.97 16.01 7.74
C PRO A 61 21.30 15.53 7.17
N GLU A 62 22.33 15.36 8.00
CA GLU A 62 23.65 14.85 7.60
C GLU A 62 23.56 13.43 7.02
N LYS A 63 22.60 12.62 7.48
CA LYS A 63 22.39 11.26 6.95
C LYS A 63 21.87 11.25 5.52
N LEU A 64 21.39 12.37 4.98
CA LEU A 64 20.98 12.47 3.58
C LEU A 64 22.16 12.30 2.62
N GLU A 65 23.37 12.68 3.04
CA GLU A 65 24.59 12.52 2.22
C GLU A 65 24.90 11.05 1.93
N ILE A 66 24.56 10.15 2.86
CA ILE A 66 24.70 8.70 2.67
C ILE A 66 23.79 8.21 1.53
N PHE A 67 22.56 8.70 1.44
CA PHE A 67 21.65 8.31 0.36
C PHE A 67 22.13 8.82 -1.00
N LYS A 68 22.76 10.00 -1.05
CA LYS A 68 23.36 10.53 -2.28
C LYS A 68 24.54 9.67 -2.73
N SER A 69 25.42 9.26 -1.81
CA SER A 69 26.56 8.40 -2.16
C SER A 69 26.16 6.98 -2.56
N LEU A 70 24.99 6.50 -2.11
CA LEU A 70 24.45 5.19 -2.46
C LEU A 70 23.74 5.13 -3.82
N GLU A 71 23.52 6.25 -4.52
CA GLU A 71 22.77 6.29 -5.78
C GLU A 71 23.31 5.34 -6.87
N PRO A 72 24.64 5.24 -7.11
CA PRO A 72 25.17 4.28 -8.09
C PRO A 72 24.94 2.83 -7.67
N TRP A 73 25.14 2.52 -6.38
CA TRP A 73 24.95 1.18 -5.85
C TRP A 73 23.49 0.72 -5.96
N VAL A 74 22.53 1.59 -5.66
CA VAL A 74 21.10 1.31 -5.82
C VAL A 74 20.77 1.02 -7.29
N SER A 75 21.37 1.77 -8.21
CA SER A 75 21.14 1.60 -9.65
C SER A 75 21.59 0.23 -10.15
N GLU A 76 22.69 -0.30 -9.62
CA GLU A 76 23.25 -1.59 -10.03
C GLU A 76 22.64 -2.78 -9.29
N ASN A 77 22.24 -2.61 -8.03
CA ASN A 77 21.88 -3.73 -7.14
C ASN A 77 20.41 -3.80 -6.79
N VAL A 78 19.72 -2.65 -6.75
CA VAL A 78 18.32 -2.57 -6.30
C VAL A 78 17.37 -2.37 -7.48
N LEU A 79 17.68 -1.44 -8.39
CA LEU A 79 16.82 -1.17 -9.54
C LEU A 79 16.59 -2.39 -10.46
N PRO A 80 17.56 -3.29 -10.70
CA PRO A 80 17.34 -4.47 -11.54
C PRO A 80 16.36 -5.48 -10.95
N LEU A 81 16.11 -5.45 -9.63
CA LEU A 81 15.16 -6.34 -8.97
C LEU A 81 13.70 -5.97 -9.27
N ARG A 82 13.44 -4.73 -9.74
CA ARG A 82 12.08 -4.32 -10.08
C ARG A 82 11.66 -4.97 -11.40
N LYS A 83 10.44 -5.51 -11.42
CA LYS A 83 9.85 -6.03 -12.66
C LYS A 83 9.58 -4.86 -13.63
N PRO A 84 9.98 -4.97 -14.92
CA PRO A 84 9.59 -3.98 -15.92
C PRO A 84 8.07 -3.82 -16.00
N VAL A 85 7.59 -2.61 -16.25
CA VAL A 85 6.16 -2.26 -16.22
C VAL A 85 5.38 -3.09 -17.23
N GLU A 86 5.94 -3.33 -18.40
CA GLU A 86 5.35 -4.10 -19.50
C GLU A 86 5.17 -5.57 -19.13
N LYS A 87 5.94 -6.05 -18.15
CA LYS A 87 5.83 -7.41 -17.62
C LYS A 87 4.97 -7.45 -16.36
N CYS A 88 4.65 -6.33 -15.73
CA CYS A 88 3.77 -6.30 -14.57
C CYS A 88 2.34 -6.62 -15.00
N TRP A 89 1.70 -7.51 -14.25
CA TRP A 89 0.28 -7.76 -14.44
C TRP A 89 -0.49 -6.47 -14.22
N GLN A 90 -1.45 -6.19 -15.10
CA GLN A 90 -2.41 -5.11 -14.90
C GLN A 90 -3.69 -5.67 -14.30
N PRO A 91 -4.39 -4.93 -13.42
CA PRO A 91 -5.65 -5.39 -12.84
C PRO A 91 -6.68 -5.80 -13.88
N ILE A 92 -6.72 -5.09 -15.02
CA ILE A 92 -7.66 -5.37 -16.11
C ILE A 92 -7.47 -6.76 -16.74
N GLU A 93 -6.27 -7.35 -16.66
CA GLU A 93 -6.00 -8.71 -17.18
C GLU A 93 -6.78 -9.80 -16.41
N PHE A 94 -7.25 -9.50 -15.20
CA PHE A 94 -8.00 -10.42 -14.34
C PHE A 94 -9.42 -9.94 -14.03
N LEU A 95 -9.87 -8.89 -14.70
CA LEU A 95 -11.22 -8.35 -14.53
C LEU A 95 -12.03 -8.55 -15.82
N PRO A 96 -13.37 -8.63 -15.70
CA PRO A 96 -14.25 -8.64 -16.87
C PRO A 96 -13.95 -7.47 -17.81
N ASP A 97 -13.78 -7.74 -19.11
CA ASP A 97 -13.35 -6.73 -20.07
C ASP A 97 -14.55 -5.86 -20.50
N PRO A 98 -14.57 -4.55 -20.14
CA PRO A 98 -15.67 -3.66 -20.52
C PRO A 98 -15.70 -3.35 -22.02
N SER A 99 -14.62 -3.65 -22.75
CA SER A 99 -14.45 -3.31 -24.17
C SER A 99 -15.09 -4.31 -25.12
N GLN A 100 -15.37 -5.55 -24.66
CA GLN A 100 -16.01 -6.59 -25.47
C GLN A 100 -17.46 -6.23 -25.84
N GLY A 101 -18.10 -5.37 -25.04
CA GLY A 101 -19.47 -4.91 -25.24
C GLY A 101 -20.38 -5.25 -24.06
N PRO A 102 -21.56 -4.63 -23.97
CA PRO A 102 -22.37 -4.65 -22.75
C PRO A 102 -22.91 -6.04 -22.39
N GLU A 103 -23.09 -6.95 -23.34
CA GLU A 103 -23.63 -8.28 -23.05
C GLU A 103 -22.55 -9.25 -22.54
N GLN A 104 -21.40 -9.34 -23.21
CA GLN A 104 -20.27 -10.18 -22.79
C GLN A 104 -19.70 -9.72 -21.44
N PHE A 105 -19.53 -8.41 -21.25
CA PHE A 105 -19.11 -7.87 -19.96
C PHE A 105 -20.08 -8.24 -18.82
N LYS A 106 -21.41 -8.12 -19.04
CA LYS A 106 -22.41 -8.50 -18.03
C LYS A 106 -22.37 -9.99 -17.72
N GLU A 107 -22.10 -10.83 -18.69
CA GLU A 107 -21.97 -12.28 -18.52
C GLU A 107 -20.73 -12.62 -17.68
N GLU A 108 -19.57 -12.08 -18.02
CA GLU A 108 -18.33 -12.26 -17.24
C GLU A 108 -18.48 -11.74 -15.81
N VAL A 109 -19.11 -10.57 -15.61
CA VAL A 109 -19.42 -10.04 -14.28
C VAL A 109 -20.39 -10.94 -13.52
N ARG A 110 -21.38 -11.53 -14.20
CA ARG A 110 -22.33 -12.47 -13.60
C ARG A 110 -21.60 -13.74 -13.16
N ALA A 111 -20.74 -14.31 -14.01
CA ALA A 111 -19.95 -15.49 -13.71
C ALA A 111 -19.00 -15.27 -12.52
N LEU A 112 -18.35 -14.10 -12.44
CA LEU A 112 -17.48 -13.74 -11.31
C LEU A 112 -18.21 -13.67 -9.96
N ARG A 113 -19.52 -13.41 -9.97
CA ARG A 113 -20.35 -13.23 -8.77
C ARG A 113 -21.11 -14.49 -8.34
N GLN A 114 -21.07 -15.55 -9.14
CA GLN A 114 -21.69 -16.85 -8.83
C GLN A 114 -20.76 -17.67 -7.94
#